data_AF-A0A933HDP1-F1
#
_entry.id   AF-A0A933HDP1-F1
#
_cell.length_a   1.000
_cell.length_b   1.000
_cell.length_c   1.000
_cell.angle_alpha   90.00
_cell.angle_beta   90.00
_cell.angle_gamma   90.00
#
_symmetry.space_group_name_H-M   'P 1'
#
loop_
_entity.id
_entity.type
_entity.pdbx_description
1 polymer ?
#
loop_
_entity_poly.entity_id
_entity_poly.type
_entity_poly.pdbx_seq_one_letter_code
_entity_poly.pdbx_strand_id
1 'polypeptide(L)'
;MFNKRSIGITALLFVFTIFSANAGEFGDLKKKVNDAREAFVTLLKNKDKRGADQQKLVKDTADAVSAALAKMKSPAGKDAQFKELSDTWAAFKKTREDELVPMVLAGKQEDAEKLAGGIQKERLGKVNALCDELDK
;
A
#
# COMPACT_ATOMS: atom_id res chain seq x y z
N MET A 1 -38.42 20.52 -61.64
CA MET A 1 -37.44 19.49 -62.00
C MET A 1 -36.30 19.55 -60.98
N PHE A 2 -36.13 18.49 -60.17
CA PHE A 2 -34.94 18.02 -59.41
C PHE A 2 -33.96 19.04 -58.76
N ASN A 3 -33.84 19.07 -57.43
CA ASN A 3 -32.90 18.30 -56.56
C ASN A 3 -31.61 19.12 -56.26
N LYS A 4 -31.20 19.41 -55.01
CA LYS A 4 -30.40 18.50 -54.17
C LYS A 4 -30.02 19.13 -52.81
N ARG A 5 -30.15 18.28 -51.78
CA ARG A 5 -29.20 18.04 -50.66
C ARG A 5 -29.09 19.06 -49.53
N SER A 6 -29.97 18.88 -48.53
CA SER A 6 -29.67 19.18 -47.13
C SER A 6 -28.50 18.29 -46.67
N ILE A 7 -27.37 18.92 -46.33
CA ILE A 7 -26.22 18.27 -45.71
C ILE A 7 -26.54 18.17 -44.22
N GLY A 8 -26.96 16.98 -43.78
CA GLY A 8 -27.03 16.64 -42.37
C GLY A 8 -25.61 16.50 -41.83
N ILE A 9 -25.17 17.46 -41.02
CA ILE A 9 -23.93 17.34 -40.24
C ILE A 9 -24.28 16.56 -38.98
N THR A 10 -24.06 15.25 -39.03
CA THR A 10 -24.06 14.40 -37.83
C THR A 10 -22.83 14.76 -37.01
N ALA A 11 -23.01 15.58 -35.98
CA ALA A 11 -21.98 15.85 -34.99
C ALA A 11 -21.75 14.57 -34.17
N LEU A 12 -20.67 13.84 -34.48
CA LEU A 12 -20.21 12.71 -33.70
C LEU A 12 -19.51 13.25 -32.44
N LEU A 13 -20.27 13.34 -31.34
CA LEU A 13 -19.72 13.65 -30.02
C LEU A 13 -18.92 12.45 -29.51
N PHE A 14 -17.60 12.47 -29.72
CA PHE A 14 -16.67 11.62 -28.98
C PHE A 14 -16.61 12.11 -27.53
N VAL A 15 -17.37 11.47 -26.65
CA VAL A 15 -17.19 11.63 -25.20
C VAL A 15 -15.92 10.85 -24.83
N PHE A 16 -14.79 11.55 -24.76
CA PHE A 16 -13.63 11.06 -24.01
C PHE A 16 -14.01 11.11 -22.53
N THR A 17 -14.49 9.99 -21.98
CA THR A 17 -14.52 9.81 -20.53
C THR A 17 -13.08 9.73 -20.06
N ILE A 18 -12.56 10.84 -19.55
CA ILE A 18 -11.32 10.87 -18.81
C ILE A 18 -11.59 10.09 -17.52
N PHE A 19 -11.19 8.81 -17.50
CA PHE A 19 -11.07 8.07 -16.26
C PHE A 19 -9.99 8.74 -15.43
N SER A 20 -10.38 9.70 -14.60
CA SER A 20 -9.53 10.13 -13.50
C SER A 20 -9.43 8.92 -12.58
N ALA A 21 -8.29 8.24 -12.58
CA ALA A 21 -7.96 7.23 -11.60
C ALA A 21 -7.81 7.94 -10.24
N ASN A 22 -8.94 8.21 -9.58
CA ASN A 22 -8.96 8.52 -8.17
C ASN A 22 -8.63 7.20 -7.47
N ALA A 23 -7.43 7.07 -6.92
CA ALA A 23 -7.10 5.91 -6.10
C ALA A 23 -8.14 5.83 -4.98
N GLY A 24 -8.84 4.70 -4.87
CA GLY A 24 -9.81 4.53 -3.79
C GLY A 24 -9.12 4.48 -2.43
N GLU A 25 -9.92 4.38 -1.37
CA GLU A 25 -9.41 4.34 0.01
C GLU A 25 -8.37 3.22 0.22
N PHE A 26 -8.49 2.10 -0.52
CA PHE A 26 -7.53 0.99 -0.50
C PHE A 26 -6.25 1.29 -1.28
N GLY A 27 -6.34 2.02 -2.40
CA GLY A 27 -5.17 2.57 -3.09
C GLY A 27 -4.34 3.50 -2.19
N ASP A 28 -5.01 4.36 -1.41
CA ASP A 28 -4.34 5.23 -0.43
C ASP A 28 -3.80 4.49 0.80
N LEU A 29 -4.42 3.38 1.19
CA LEU A 29 -3.88 2.48 2.19
C LEU A 29 -2.59 1.81 1.68
N LYS A 30 -2.60 1.31 0.44
CA LYS A 30 -1.43 0.68 -0.20
C LYS A 30 -0.23 1.63 -0.27
N LYS A 31 -0.44 2.91 -0.55
CA LYS A 31 0.63 3.92 -0.48
C LYS A 31 1.26 3.97 0.91
N LYS A 32 0.44 4.09 1.97
CA LYS A 32 0.95 4.11 3.37
C LYS A 32 1.70 2.83 3.75
N VAL A 33 1.25 1.67 3.26
CA VAL A 33 1.94 0.39 3.45
C VAL A 33 3.35 0.43 2.83
N ASN A 34 3.47 0.97 1.62
CA ASN A 34 4.77 1.12 0.97
C ASN A 34 5.65 2.15 1.67
N ASP A 35 5.10 3.29 2.13
CA ASP A 35 5.84 4.27 2.93
C ASP A 35 6.43 3.62 4.20
N ALA A 36 5.66 2.76 4.88
CA ALA A 36 6.13 2.02 6.04
C ALA A 36 7.25 1.02 5.71
N ARG A 37 7.20 0.40 4.52
CA ARG A 37 8.29 -0.46 4.03
C ARG A 37 9.53 0.35 3.70
N GLU A 38 9.39 1.49 3.03
CA GLU A 38 10.51 2.35 2.64
C GLU A 38 11.23 2.94 3.85
N ALA A 39 10.48 3.40 4.87
CA ALA A 39 11.03 3.83 6.13
C ALA A 39 11.86 2.71 6.78
N PHE A 40 11.35 1.48 6.79
CA PHE A 40 12.10 0.35 7.35
C PHE A 40 13.34 -0.01 6.50
N VAL A 41 13.23 -0.03 5.17
CA VAL A 41 14.38 -0.30 4.29
C VAL A 41 15.48 0.75 4.46
N THR A 42 15.11 2.01 4.68
CA THR A 42 16.05 3.08 5.00
C THR A 42 16.82 2.78 6.30
N LEU A 43 16.13 2.35 7.37
CA LEU A 43 16.75 1.93 8.62
C LEU A 43 17.69 0.71 8.42
N LEU A 44 17.23 -0.26 7.63
CA LEU A 44 17.94 -1.51 7.36
C LEU A 44 19.24 -1.25 6.59
N LYS A 45 19.20 -0.47 5.51
CA LYS A 45 20.32 -0.33 4.56
C LYS A 45 21.28 0.81 4.90
N ASN A 46 20.82 1.88 5.54
CA ASN A 46 21.65 3.05 5.83
C ASN A 46 22.07 3.05 7.30
N LYS A 47 23.32 2.67 7.58
CA LYS A 47 23.86 2.57 8.95
C LYS A 47 23.87 3.91 9.68
N ASP A 48 24.10 5.00 8.95
CA ASP A 48 24.08 6.39 9.41
C ASP A 48 22.66 6.88 9.76
N LYS A 49 21.61 6.22 9.25
CA LYS A 49 20.21 6.58 9.49
C LYS A 49 19.53 5.66 10.49
N ARG A 50 20.24 5.12 11.48
CA ARG A 50 19.65 4.27 12.54
C ARG A 50 19.27 5.01 13.82
N GLY A 51 19.45 6.33 13.82
CA GLY A 51 19.11 7.19 14.95
C GLY A 51 17.62 7.26 15.25
N ALA A 52 17.29 7.98 16.33
CA ALA A 52 15.94 8.11 16.85
C ALA A 52 14.92 8.59 15.81
N ASP A 53 15.30 9.53 14.94
CA ASP A 53 14.41 10.10 13.93
C ASP A 53 13.92 9.04 12.94
N GLN A 54 14.82 8.18 12.44
CA GLN A 54 14.42 7.12 11.52
C GLN A 54 13.62 6.04 12.24
N GLN A 55 13.98 5.68 13.47
CA GLN A 55 13.20 4.72 14.27
C GLN A 55 11.77 5.23 14.51
N LYS A 56 11.63 6.52 14.82
CA LYS A 56 10.34 7.20 14.95
C LYS A 56 9.57 7.15 13.63
N LEU A 57 10.20 7.46 12.50
CA LEU A 57 9.56 7.40 11.19
C LEU A 57 9.06 5.99 10.84
N VAL A 58 9.86 4.95 11.13
CA VAL A 58 9.47 3.54 10.95
C VAL A 58 8.22 3.19 11.76
N LYS A 59 8.14 3.70 12.99
CA LYS A 59 6.98 3.50 13.86
C LYS A 59 5.77 4.27 13.36
N ASP A 60 5.92 5.56 13.11
CA ASP A 60 4.82 6.47 12.74
C ASP A 60 4.15 6.06 11.44
N THR A 61 4.93 5.71 10.41
CA THR A 61 4.39 5.25 9.12
C THR A 61 3.54 3.98 9.27
N ALA A 62 3.93 3.07 10.15
CA ALA A 62 3.16 1.87 10.40
C ALA A 62 1.93 2.08 11.28
N ASP A 63 2.04 2.97 12.26
CA ASP A 63 0.90 3.38 13.05
C ASP A 63 -0.14 4.09 12.16
N ALA A 64 0.31 4.86 11.16
CA ALA A 64 -0.57 5.49 10.18
C ALA A 64 -1.37 4.47 9.35
N VAL A 65 -0.76 3.36 8.91
CA VAL A 65 -1.48 2.26 8.24
C VAL A 65 -2.51 1.63 9.17
N SER A 66 -2.11 1.35 10.42
CA SER A 66 -3.01 0.74 11.42
C SER A 66 -4.19 1.65 11.73
N ALA A 67 -3.94 2.96 11.85
CA ALA A 67 -4.96 3.97 12.08
C ALA A 67 -5.88 4.18 10.88
N ALA A 68 -5.39 4.01 9.64
CA ALA A 68 -6.20 4.03 8.44
C ALA A 68 -7.14 2.80 8.40
N LEU A 69 -6.59 1.59 8.57
CA LEU A 69 -7.37 0.35 8.60
C LEU A 69 -8.50 0.38 9.65
N ALA A 70 -8.24 0.94 10.83
CA ALA A 70 -9.24 1.05 11.90
C ALA A 70 -10.45 1.96 11.54
N LYS A 71 -10.32 2.84 10.54
CA LYS A 71 -11.38 3.76 10.08
C LYS A 71 -12.09 3.27 8.82
N MET A 72 -11.44 2.39 8.08
CA MET A 72 -11.97 1.81 6.84
C MET A 72 -13.10 0.83 7.13
N LYS A 73 -14.01 0.69 6.18
CA LYS A 73 -15.05 -0.35 6.20
C LYS A 73 -14.76 -1.39 5.13
N SER A 74 -15.15 -2.63 5.40
CA SER A 74 -15.14 -3.66 4.37
C SER A 74 -16.08 -3.28 3.22
N PRO A 75 -15.67 -3.47 1.95
CA PRO A 75 -16.60 -3.49 0.83
C PRO A 75 -17.64 -4.61 1.01
N ALA A 76 -18.82 -4.44 0.41
CA ALA A 76 -19.91 -5.41 0.51
C ALA A 76 -19.47 -6.79 -0.02
N GLY A 77 -19.63 -7.83 0.79
CA GLY A 77 -19.26 -9.21 0.42
C GLY A 77 -17.76 -9.50 0.43
N LYS A 78 -16.94 -8.59 0.98
CA LYS A 78 -15.47 -8.71 1.06
C LYS A 78 -14.94 -8.76 2.49
N ASP A 79 -15.81 -9.06 3.47
CA ASP A 79 -15.46 -9.04 4.89
C ASP A 79 -14.28 -9.98 5.23
N ALA A 80 -14.21 -11.13 4.56
CA ALA A 80 -13.12 -12.08 4.74
C ALA A 80 -11.78 -11.48 4.25
N GLN A 81 -11.75 -10.86 3.07
CA GLN A 81 -10.56 -10.22 2.52
C GLN A 81 -10.12 -9.01 3.34
N PHE A 82 -11.08 -8.18 3.79
CA PHE A 82 -10.78 -7.04 4.64
C PHE A 82 -10.19 -7.48 6.00
N LYS A 83 -10.74 -8.57 6.57
CA LYS A 83 -10.17 -9.17 7.78
C LYS A 83 -8.77 -9.72 7.53
N GLU A 84 -8.58 -10.44 6.43
CA GLU A 84 -7.27 -11.00 6.06
C GLU A 84 -6.23 -9.91 5.83
N LEU A 85 -6.62 -8.78 5.25
CA LEU A 85 -5.77 -7.59 5.10
C LEU A 85 -5.33 -7.07 6.46
N SER A 86 -6.29 -6.88 7.37
CA SER A 86 -6.03 -6.39 8.73
C SER A 86 -5.11 -7.33 9.52
N ASP A 87 -5.37 -8.64 9.47
CA ASP A 87 -4.56 -9.66 10.16
C ASP A 87 -3.14 -9.75 9.58
N THR A 88 -3.02 -9.72 8.24
CA THR A 88 -1.72 -9.78 7.56
C THR A 88 -0.89 -8.53 7.86
N TRP A 89 -1.52 -7.35 7.89
CA TRP A 89 -0.86 -6.11 8.29
C TRP A 89 -0.37 -6.18 9.74
N ALA A 90 -1.20 -6.67 10.68
CA ALA A 90 -0.80 -6.83 12.07
C ALA A 90 0.42 -7.76 12.21
N ALA A 91 0.44 -8.88 11.49
CA ALA A 91 1.58 -9.79 11.48
C ALA A 91 2.84 -9.17 10.82
N PHE A 92 2.67 -8.38 9.76
CA PHE A 92 3.77 -7.64 9.14
C PHE A 92 4.39 -6.63 10.11
N LYS A 93 3.54 -5.82 10.75
CA LYS A 93 3.94 -4.83 11.76
C LYS A 93 4.66 -5.48 12.94
N LYS A 94 4.11 -6.57 13.48
CA LYS A 94 4.67 -7.30 14.61
C LYS A 94 6.07 -7.83 14.33
N THR A 95 6.30 -8.51 13.21
CA THR A 95 7.67 -8.97 12.85
C THR A 95 8.64 -7.80 12.64
N ARG A 96 8.17 -6.65 12.15
CA ARG A 96 9.03 -5.47 12.06
C ARG A 96 9.46 -4.98 13.45
N GLU A 97 8.52 -4.86 14.38
CA GLU A 97 8.74 -4.27 15.70
C GLU A 97 9.45 -5.21 16.67
N ASP A 98 9.06 -6.47 16.70
CA ASP A 98 9.57 -7.45 17.67
C ASP A 98 10.90 -8.06 17.24
N GLU A 99 11.17 -8.12 15.92
CA GLU A 99 12.32 -8.86 15.38
C GLU A 99 13.25 -7.95 14.57
N LEU A 100 12.76 -7.36 13.49
CA LEU A 100 13.63 -6.70 12.51
C LEU A 100 14.29 -5.42 13.04
N VAL A 101 13.53 -4.51 13.67
CA VAL A 101 14.10 -3.28 14.23
C VAL A 101 15.16 -3.62 15.30
N PRO A 102 14.88 -4.48 16.29
CA PRO A 102 15.90 -4.94 17.23
C PRO A 102 17.13 -5.57 16.57
N MET A 103 16.96 -6.43 15.56
CA MET A 103 18.09 -7.04 14.83
C MET A 103 18.98 -5.99 14.16
N VAL A 104 18.37 -5.00 13.48
CA VAL A 104 19.10 -3.91 12.81
C VAL A 104 19.88 -3.06 13.82
N LEU A 105 19.28 -2.75 14.96
CA LEU A 105 19.93 -1.98 16.03
C LEU A 105 21.02 -2.76 16.75
N ALA A 106 20.87 -4.09 16.85
CA ALA A 106 21.88 -5.00 17.38
C ALA A 106 23.02 -5.31 16.38
N GLY A 107 22.99 -4.72 15.18
CA GLY A 107 24.01 -4.95 14.15
C GLY A 107 23.91 -6.29 13.42
N LYS A 108 22.84 -7.06 13.61
CA LYS A 108 22.58 -8.36 12.96
C LYS A 108 22.09 -8.18 11.52
N GLN A 109 22.94 -7.62 10.67
CA GLN A 109 22.55 -7.17 9.33
C GLN A 109 22.03 -8.30 8.44
N GLU A 110 22.78 -9.40 8.30
CA GLU A 110 22.43 -10.50 7.40
C GLU A 110 21.12 -11.18 7.82
N ASP A 111 20.94 -11.42 9.12
CA ASP A 111 19.71 -12.00 9.67
C ASP A 111 18.51 -11.08 9.40
N ALA A 112 18.67 -9.78 9.64
CA ALA A 112 17.63 -8.79 9.38
C ALA A 112 17.26 -8.74 7.88
N GLU A 113 18.25 -8.79 6.98
CA GLU A 113 18.02 -8.80 5.54
C GLU A 113 17.32 -10.08 5.08
N LYS A 114 17.72 -11.24 5.62
CA LYS A 114 17.09 -12.53 5.33
C LYS A 114 15.62 -12.53 5.76
N LEU A 115 15.33 -12.08 6.98
CA LEU A 115 13.96 -12.00 7.49
C LEU A 115 13.11 -10.96 6.74
N ALA A 116 13.70 -9.81 6.42
CA ALA A 116 13.06 -8.74 5.65
C ALA A 116 12.81 -9.12 4.19
N GLY A 117 13.62 -10.01 3.62
CA GLY A 117 13.49 -10.53 2.25
C GLY A 117 12.61 -11.76 2.13
N GLY A 118 12.45 -12.53 3.21
CA GLY A 118 11.57 -13.69 3.30
C GLY A 118 10.16 -13.31 3.76
N ILE A 119 9.78 -13.82 4.94
CA ILE A 119 8.39 -13.76 5.43
C ILE A 119 7.81 -12.33 5.49
N GLN A 120 8.64 -11.32 5.78
CA GLN A 120 8.14 -9.94 5.83
C GLN A 120 7.79 -9.42 4.43
N LYS A 121 8.55 -9.79 3.40
CA LYS A 121 8.25 -9.46 2.00
C LYS A 121 7.02 -10.20 1.48
N GLU A 122 6.85 -11.47 1.85
CA GLU A 122 5.64 -12.24 1.51
C GLU A 122 4.38 -11.60 2.09
N ARG A 123 4.41 -11.21 3.38
CA ARG A 123 3.29 -10.49 4.02
C ARG A 123 3.03 -9.15 3.36
N LEU A 124 4.07 -8.39 3.00
CA LEU A 124 3.91 -7.13 2.26
C LEU A 124 3.22 -7.35 0.91
N GLY A 125 3.67 -8.35 0.15
CA GLY A 125 3.07 -8.72 -1.13
C GLY A 125 1.59 -9.05 -0.99
N LYS A 126 1.24 -9.80 0.06
CA LYS A 126 -0.14 -10.16 0.37
C LYS A 126 -1.00 -8.95 0.77
N VAL A 127 -0.50 -8.05 1.62
CA VAL A 127 -1.18 -6.79 1.97
C VAL A 127 -1.47 -5.97 0.71
N ASN A 128 -0.45 -5.79 -0.16
CA ASN A 128 -0.60 -5.03 -1.39
C ASN A 128 -1.62 -5.66 -2.35
N ALA A 129 -1.61 -6.98 -2.50
CA ALA A 129 -2.57 -7.70 -3.33
C ALA A 129 -4.01 -7.57 -2.80
N LEU A 130 -4.20 -7.65 -1.48
CA LEU A 130 -5.51 -7.46 -0.85
C LEU A 130 -6.01 -6.02 -1.01
N CYS A 131 -5.14 -5.02 -0.88
CA CYS A 131 -5.51 -3.63 -1.21
C CYS A 131 -5.98 -3.52 -2.68
N ASP A 132 -5.26 -4.13 -3.63
CA ASP A 132 -5.65 -4.10 -5.05
C ASP A 132 -6.95 -4.88 -5.33
N GLU A 133 -7.25 -5.93 -4.56
CA GLU A 133 -8.53 -6.65 -4.67
C GLU A 133 -9.70 -5.84 -4.12
N LEU A 134 -9.48 -5.12 -3.02
CA LEU A 134 -10.52 -4.37 -2.31
C LEU A 134 -10.79 -2.98 -2.92
N ASP A 135 -9.90 -2.48 -3.78
CA ASP A 135 -10.06 -1.22 -4.52
C ASP A 135 -10.92 -1.36 -5.81
N LYS A 136 -11.45 -2.57 -6.07
CA LYS A 136 -12.28 -2.91 -7.24
C LYS A 136 -13.76 -3.03 -6.89
#